data_AF-A0A7X8H9Y4-F1
#
_entry.id   AF-A0A7X8H9Y4-F1
#
_cell.length_a   1.000
_cell.length_b   1.000
_cell.length_c   1.000
_cell.angle_alpha   90.00
_cell.angle_beta   90.00
_cell.angle_gamma   90.00
#
_symmetry.space_group_name_H-M   'P 1'
#
loop_
_entity.id
_entity.type
_entity.pdbx_description
1 polymer ?
#
loop_
_entity_poly.entity_id
_entity_poly.type
_entity_poly.pdbx_seq_one_letter_code
_entity_poly.pdbx_strand_id
1 'polypeptide(L)' 'MKHHPFREMVDDFVDALMNNREPLAGIDASVRSHELCLAIDLSIETGKPVKLPLL' A
#
# COMPACT_ATOMS: atom_id res chain seq x y z
N MET A 1 -23.78 -4.92 8.46
CA MET A 1 -22.80 -3.89 8.03
C MET A 1 -21.43 -4.34 8.49
N LYS A 2 -20.47 -4.54 7.58
CA LYS A 2 -19.06 -4.61 8.00
C LYS A 2 -18.66 -3.18 8.34
N HIS A 3 -18.21 -2.95 9.57
CA HIS A 3 -17.60 -1.67 9.91
C HIS A 3 -16.35 -1.50 9.02
N HIS A 4 -16.23 -0.34 8.40
CA HIS A 4 -15.03 0.00 7.66
C HIS A 4 -13.85 0.04 8.65
N PRO A 5 -12.65 -0.45 8.29
CA PRO A 5 -11.51 -0.56 9.21
C PRO A 5 -10.86 0.79 9.58
N PHE A 6 -11.62 1.89 9.57
CA PHE A 6 -11.09 3.22 9.87
C PHE A 6 -10.51 3.29 11.28
N ARG A 7 -11.18 2.65 12.24
CA ARG A 7 -10.74 2.64 13.62
C ARG A 7 -9.38 1.97 13.75
N GLU A 8 -9.26 0.77 13.19
CA GLU A 8 -8.04 -0.03 13.22
C GLU A 8 -6.88 0.69 12.50
N MET A 9 -7.15 1.38 11.40
CA MET A 9 -6.13 2.19 10.72
C MET A 9 -5.66 3.38 11.57
N VAL A 10 -6.56 4.06 12.28
CA VAL A 10 -6.20 5.15 13.19
C VAL A 10 -5.43 4.62 14.40
N ASP A 11 -5.87 3.49 14.97
CA ASP A 11 -5.21 2.84 16.10
C ASP A 11 -3.76 2.42 15.73
N ASP A 12 -3.54 1.85 14.53
CA ASP A 12 -2.18 1.52 14.04
C ASP A 12 -1.31 2.77 13.87
N PHE A 13 -1.87 3.85 13.34
CA PHE A 13 -1.13 5.10 13.17
C PHE A 13 -0.70 5.72 14.52
N VAL A 14 -1.61 5.74 15.51
CA VAL A 14 -1.30 6.23 16.86
C VAL A 14 -0.25 5.36 17.53
N ASP A 15 -0.39 4.03 17.44
CA ASP A 15 0.58 3.09 18.01
C ASP A 15 1.97 3.24 17.36
N ALA A 16 2.02 3.48 16.04
CA ALA A 16 3.26 3.74 15.32
C ALA A 16 4.02 4.97 15.86
N LEU A 17 3.30 6.06 16.13
CA LEU A 17 3.85 7.27 16.73
C LEU A 17 4.37 7.03 18.14
N MET A 18 3.60 6.35 18.99
CA MET A 18 3.95 6.10 20.39
C MET A 18 5.15 5.18 20.56
N ASN A 19 5.34 4.24 19.63
CA ASN A 19 6.40 3.23 19.68
C ASN A 19 7.56 3.50 18.72
N ASN A 20 7.58 4.64 18.03
CA ASN A 20 8.60 5.00 17.05
C ASN A 20 8.86 3.88 16.02
N ARG A 21 7.76 3.33 15.45
CA ARG A 21 7.79 2.34 14.38
C ARG A 21 7.07 2.87 13.14
N GLU A 22 7.25 2.21 12.01
CA GLU A 22 6.45 2.49 10.82
C GLU A 22 5.01 1.96 10.99
N PRO A 23 3.99 2.69 10.52
CA PRO A 23 2.63 2.19 10.42
C PRO A 23 2.53 1.16 9.27
N LEU A 24 1.50 0.30 9.33
CA LEU A 24 1.25 -0.74 8.32
C LEU A 24 1.08 -0.16 6.91
N ALA A 25 0.45 1.00 6.82
CA ALA A 25 0.25 1.76 5.58
C ALA A 25 1.21 2.96 5.45
N GLY A 26 2.47 2.79 5.86
CA GLY A 26 3.52 3.80 5.71
C GLY A 26 3.88 4.09 4.25
N ILE A 27 4.81 5.02 4.03
CA ILE A 27 5.17 5.50 2.68
C ILE A 27 5.70 4.36 1.80
N ASP A 28 6.61 3.53 2.31
CA ASP A 28 7.19 2.41 1.56
C ASP A 28 6.14 1.36 1.15
N ALA A 29 5.22 1.01 2.07
CA ALA A 29 4.10 0.13 1.75
C ALA A 29 3.15 0.76 0.71
N SER A 30 2.93 2.07 0.80
CA SER A 30 2.09 2.82 -0.13
C SER A 30 2.71 2.92 -1.52
N VAL A 31 4.02 3.17 -1.63
CA VAL A 31 4.72 3.20 -2.92
C VAL A 31 4.60 1.85 -3.61
N ARG A 32 4.89 0.75 -2.92
CA ARG A 32 4.80 -0.62 -3.49
C ARG A 32 3.39 -0.96 -3.98
N SER A 33 2.35 -0.55 -3.25
CA SER A 33 0.97 -0.79 -3.69
C SER A 33 0.60 0.02 -4.93
N HIS A 34 1.05 1.28 -5.02
CA HIS A 34 0.83 2.12 -6.20
C HIS A 34 1.64 1.61 -7.41
N GLU A 35 2.89 1.20 -7.22
CA GLU A 35 3.70 0.57 -8.27
C GLU A 35 3.03 -0.69 -8.81
N LEU A 36 2.43 -1.51 -7.94
CA LEU A 36 1.69 -2.68 -8.36
C LEU A 36 0.47 -2.30 -9.20
N CYS A 37 -0.32 -1.29 -8.80
CA CYS A 37 -1.44 -0.79 -9.60
C CYS A 37 -0.97 -0.35 -10.99
N LEU A 38 0.12 0.41 -11.08
CA LEU A 38 0.67 0.86 -12.36
C LEU A 38 1.18 -0.30 -13.22
N ALA A 39 1.82 -1.30 -12.61
CA ALA A 39 2.29 -2.48 -13.33
C ALA A 39 1.14 -3.33 -13.88
N ILE A 40 0.03 -3.41 -13.15
CA ILE A 40 -1.20 -4.07 -13.61
C ILE A 40 -1.76 -3.34 -14.84
N ASP A 41 -1.89 -2.01 -14.77
CA ASP A 41 -2.39 -1.21 -15.90
C ASP A 41 -1.51 -1.39 -17.14
N LEU A 42 -0.19 -1.32 -16.99
CA LEU A 42 0.76 -1.55 -18.07
C LEU A 42 0.72 -2.98 -18.62
N SER A 43 0.51 -3.98 -17.76
CA SER A 43 0.36 -5.38 -18.17
C SER A 43 -0.91 -5.56 -19.00
N ILE A 44 -2.01 -4.90 -18.64
CA ILE A 44 -3.28 -4.94 -19.39
C ILE A 44 -3.11 -4.27 -20.76
N GLU A 45 -2.47 -3.10 -20.79
CA GLU A 45 -2.24 -2.35 -22.03
C GLU A 45 -1.36 -3.11 -23.03
N THR A 46 -0.29 -3.74 -22.54
CA THR A 46 0.71 -4.37 -23.40
C THR A 46 0.46 -5.85 -23.68
N GLY A 47 -0.41 -6.50 -22.88
CA GLY A 47 -0.63 -7.95 -22.90
C GLY A 47 0.59 -8.76 -22.46
N LYS A 48 1.56 -8.16 -21.74
CA LYS A 48 2.81 -8.79 -21.33
C LYS A 48 3.03 -8.68 -19.82
N PRO A 49 3.71 -9.66 -19.19
CA PRO A 49 4.13 -9.53 -17.80
C PRO A 49 5.05 -8.32 -17.58
N VAL A 50 4.81 -7.57 -16.51
CA VAL A 50 5.63 -6.43 -16.08
C VAL A 50 6.47 -6.84 -14.88
N LYS A 51 7.78 -6.54 -14.91
CA LYS A 51 8.71 -6.83 -13.82
C LYS A 51 8.75 -5.67 -12.83
N LEU A 52 8.72 -5.99 -11.54
CA LEU A 52 8.84 -5.03 -10.42
C LEU A 52 10.26 -5.04 -9.81
N PRO A 53 10.67 -3.95 -9.10
CA PRO A 53 9.97 -2.66 -8.98
C PRO A 53 9.96 -1.89 -10.30
N LEU A 54 9.08 -0.90 -10.43
CA LEU A 54 9.02 -0.05 -11.62
C LEU A 54 10.07 1.06 -11.58
N LEU A 55 10.49 1.46 -10.38
CA LEU A 55 11.49 2.49 -10.08
C LEU A 55 12.75 1.90 -9.44
#